data_AF-A0A6I1K656-F1
#
_entry.id   AF-A0A6I1K656-F1
#
_cell.length_a   1.000
_cell.length_b   1.000
_cell.length_c   1.000
_cell.angle_alpha   90.00
_cell.angle_beta   90.00
_cell.angle_gamma   90.00
#
_symmetry.space_group_name_H-M   'P 1'
#
loop_
_entity.id
_entity.type
_entity.pdbx_description
1 polymer ?
#
loop_
_entity_poly.entity_id
_entity_poly.type
_entity_poly.pdbx_seq_one_letter_code
_entity_poly.pdbx_strand_id
1 'polypeptide(L)'
;MKPVALILGLLLCALPVRAQMTLAEVTTVLAQAVSRAAVVSPASVVAVVDREGFVLGVWSVNGLVPATDIRDNAIAKAGTAAFLSSAQNAFTPRTAAMIVQQNFPPGVNNKPPGPLVGVNFSQLSFSDINKYKLPAEAGLLTLGSSPAAPLTPVTTPLTGGLAGTAGGVPLYRAGVLIGGVGVAGDGDDSPLNISAATVINPKVDEDVALAGQVGFEPPARIHGTKVFVDGIALAYVASTTSLGVVTPLGGIGAAVAGFAPTASPAGPLPYVAATMGGVTGEIRQAIIADPSAVPLPGGTARLTAAEVTAILTAGANRSRTTRGGIRLPRGSRMQCFISVVNNPNLAGSPPVCLGTFCTSPDATRFSWDVCVQKARTAVFFSSDTRAFTARTVGFMAQGTYPPGIGGTTPGIFLGLQERFSIITVPAIAAVNTLNGAAFTTSIAVNPNLPNGMTIFAGSMPLYRGGVLIGAVGVSGDGIDQDDLVAASAAAALGGIFLPPEPVRADRSLHRSARLPLVKFPRNPAL
;
A
#
# COMPACT_ATOMS: atom_id res chain seq x y z
N MET A 1 26.17 16.97 41.80
CA MET A 1 24.85 16.63 41.24
C MET A 1 25.03 15.44 40.31
N LYS A 2 24.48 14.28 40.68
CA LYS A 2 24.65 13.01 39.93
C LYS A 2 23.69 12.99 38.72
N PRO A 3 24.11 12.45 37.56
CA PRO A 3 23.24 12.33 36.40
C PRO A 3 22.23 11.21 36.65
N VAL A 4 20.94 11.50 36.47
CA VAL A 4 19.87 10.51 36.50
C VAL A 4 19.85 9.82 35.14
N ALA A 5 20.33 8.57 35.10
CA ALA A 5 20.17 7.69 33.96
C ALA A 5 18.69 7.26 33.88
N LEU A 6 18.01 7.68 32.82
CA LEU A 6 16.66 7.23 32.50
C LEU A 6 16.74 5.80 31.95
N ILE A 7 16.53 4.80 32.81
CA ILE A 7 16.46 3.39 32.40
C ILE A 7 15.11 3.18 31.71
N LEU A 8 15.13 2.98 30.39
CA LEU A 8 13.97 2.61 29.59
C LEU A 8 13.67 1.13 29.85
N GLY A 9 12.61 0.85 30.61
CA GLY A 9 12.12 -0.51 30.83
C GLY A 9 11.54 -1.08 29.53
N LEU A 10 12.27 -2.00 28.90
CA LEU A 10 11.77 -2.81 27.79
C LEU A 10 10.83 -3.88 28.38
N LEU A 11 9.53 -3.58 28.51
CA LEU A 11 8.55 -4.64 28.74
C LEU A 11 8.44 -5.48 27.45
N LEU A 12 8.99 -6.68 27.47
CA LEU A 12 8.74 -7.73 26.49
C LEU A 12 7.28 -8.18 26.58
N CYS A 13 6.37 -7.43 25.94
CA CYS A 13 5.04 -7.93 25.65
C CYS A 13 5.16 -8.96 24.50
N ALA A 14 4.73 -10.20 24.75
CA ALA A 14 4.57 -11.19 23.69
C ALA A 14 3.55 -10.66 22.67
N LEU A 15 4.00 -10.40 21.44
CA LEU A 15 3.10 -10.07 20.34
C LEU A 15 2.23 -11.30 20.01
N PRO A 16 0.99 -11.10 19.51
CA PRO A 16 0.22 -12.21 19.00
C PRO A 16 1.01 -12.94 17.89
N VAL A 17 0.95 -14.27 17.89
CA VAL A 17 1.53 -15.12 16.85
C VAL A 17 1.10 -14.59 15.48
N ARG A 18 2.08 -14.36 14.60
CA ARG A 18 1.79 -13.91 13.24
C ARG A 18 0.94 -14.96 12.54
N ALA A 19 -0.11 -14.50 11.89
CA ALA A 19 -0.96 -15.35 11.08
C ALA A 19 -0.16 -15.86 9.88
N GLN A 20 0.25 -17.12 9.94
CA GLN A 20 1.09 -17.82 8.97
C GLN A 20 0.29 -18.96 8.37
N MET A 21 0.43 -19.21 7.06
CA MET A 21 -0.18 -20.38 6.42
C MET A 21 0.75 -21.59 6.54
N THR A 22 0.19 -22.76 6.85
CA THR A 22 0.90 -24.04 6.78
C THR A 22 0.96 -24.54 5.34
N LEU A 23 1.90 -25.44 5.05
CA LEU A 23 1.97 -26.08 3.72
C LEU A 23 0.66 -26.80 3.37
N ALA A 24 0.03 -27.48 4.33
CA ALA A 24 -1.24 -28.17 4.11
C ALA A 24 -2.38 -27.21 3.71
N GLU A 25 -2.43 -26.03 4.33
CA GLU A 25 -3.41 -24.99 3.96
C GLU A 25 -3.14 -24.47 2.54
N VAL A 26 -1.88 -24.18 2.19
CA VAL A 26 -1.50 -23.73 0.83
C VAL A 26 -1.86 -24.79 -0.21
N THR A 27 -1.55 -26.06 0.06
CA THR A 27 -1.90 -27.18 -0.82
C THR A 27 -3.41 -27.32 -0.98
N THR A 28 -4.19 -27.14 0.10
CA THR A 28 -5.66 -27.22 0.06
C THR A 28 -6.26 -26.11 -0.81
N VAL A 29 -5.85 -24.87 -0.58
CA VAL A 29 -6.30 -23.69 -1.35
C VAL A 29 -6.00 -23.86 -2.84
N LEU A 30 -4.77 -24.28 -3.18
CA LEU A 30 -4.37 -24.53 -4.56
C LEU A 30 -5.18 -25.68 -5.18
N ALA A 31 -5.35 -26.82 -4.48
CA ALA A 31 -6.08 -27.97 -5.00
C ALA A 31 -7.55 -27.62 -5.32
N GLN A 32 -8.20 -26.87 -4.43
CA GLN A 32 -9.58 -26.42 -4.61
C GLN A 32 -9.72 -25.48 -5.81
N ALA A 33 -8.89 -24.43 -5.88
CA ALA A 33 -8.90 -23.48 -6.98
C ALA A 33 -8.57 -24.15 -8.32
N VAL A 34 -7.52 -24.97 -8.37
CA VAL A 34 -7.11 -25.67 -9.61
C VAL A 34 -8.18 -26.65 -10.09
N SER A 35 -8.85 -27.36 -9.17
CA SER A 35 -9.97 -28.26 -9.52
C SER A 35 -11.12 -27.49 -10.15
N ARG A 36 -11.46 -26.30 -9.61
CA ARG A 36 -12.47 -25.44 -10.22
C ARG A 36 -12.01 -24.91 -11.58
N ALA A 37 -10.80 -24.39 -11.66
CA ALA A 37 -10.22 -23.83 -12.87
C ALA A 37 -10.19 -24.84 -14.03
N ALA A 38 -9.89 -26.11 -13.76
CA ALA A 38 -9.88 -27.14 -14.79
C ALA A 38 -11.22 -27.30 -15.54
N VAL A 39 -12.33 -26.90 -14.92
CA VAL A 39 -13.67 -26.97 -15.51
C VAL A 39 -14.03 -25.67 -16.24
N VAL A 40 -13.71 -24.51 -15.66
CA VAL A 40 -14.24 -23.22 -16.14
C VAL A 40 -13.20 -22.28 -16.75
N SER A 41 -11.92 -22.46 -16.43
CA SER A 41 -10.81 -21.67 -16.97
C SER A 41 -9.49 -22.46 -16.99
N PRO A 42 -9.33 -23.43 -17.90
CA PRO A 42 -8.18 -24.35 -17.89
C PRO A 42 -6.83 -23.68 -18.16
N ALA A 43 -6.82 -22.44 -18.67
CA ALA A 43 -5.63 -21.65 -18.93
C ALA A 43 -5.18 -20.79 -17.74
N SER A 44 -5.94 -20.76 -16.63
CA SER A 44 -5.63 -19.89 -15.50
C SER A 44 -4.37 -20.31 -14.74
N VAL A 45 -3.79 -19.32 -14.08
CA VAL A 45 -2.74 -19.44 -13.07
C VAL A 45 -3.35 -19.07 -11.73
N VAL A 46 -3.05 -19.87 -10.70
CA VAL A 46 -3.49 -19.63 -9.32
C VAL A 46 -2.27 -19.30 -8.47
N ALA A 47 -2.33 -18.24 -7.66
CA ALA A 47 -1.28 -17.85 -6.73
C ALA A 47 -1.82 -17.76 -5.31
N VAL A 48 -0.99 -18.12 -4.33
CA VAL A 48 -1.26 -17.94 -2.90
C VAL A 48 -0.17 -17.05 -2.30
N VAL A 49 -0.58 -15.99 -1.61
CA VAL A 49 0.31 -15.02 -0.97
C VAL A 49 -0.08 -14.88 0.50
N ASP A 50 0.90 -14.91 1.40
CA ASP A 50 0.63 -14.73 2.83
C ASP A 50 0.44 -13.26 3.23
N ARG A 51 0.07 -13.04 4.49
CA ARG A 51 -0.17 -11.68 5.01
C ARG A 51 1.04 -10.73 4.89
N GLU A 52 2.28 -11.22 4.97
CA GLU A 52 3.49 -10.38 4.89
C GLU A 52 4.05 -10.26 3.45
N GLY A 53 3.37 -10.88 2.48
CA GLY A 53 3.69 -10.76 1.06
C GLY A 53 4.64 -11.84 0.54
N PHE A 54 4.78 -12.95 1.26
CA PHE A 54 5.50 -14.10 0.74
C PHE A 54 4.62 -14.86 -0.25
N VAL A 55 5.13 -15.09 -1.45
CA VAL A 55 4.45 -15.91 -2.46
C VAL A 55 4.66 -17.38 -2.08
N LEU A 56 3.60 -18.02 -1.57
CA LEU A 56 3.66 -19.36 -0.99
C LEU A 56 3.48 -20.47 -2.03
N GLY A 57 2.97 -20.14 -3.21
CA GLY A 57 2.86 -21.09 -4.31
C GLY A 57 2.18 -20.45 -5.52
N VAL A 58 2.61 -20.85 -6.71
CA VAL A 58 1.97 -20.48 -7.97
C VAL A 58 1.81 -21.72 -8.83
N TRP A 59 0.61 -21.93 -9.36
CA TRP A 59 0.23 -23.13 -10.09
C TRP A 59 -0.36 -22.80 -11.45
N SER A 60 0.14 -23.46 -12.49
CA SER A 60 -0.41 -23.38 -13.85
C SER A 60 -1.39 -24.53 -14.06
N VAL A 61 -2.65 -24.23 -14.34
CA VAL A 61 -3.72 -25.23 -14.44
C VAL A 61 -3.54 -26.14 -15.65
N ASN A 62 -3.07 -25.61 -16.78
CA ASN A 62 -2.74 -26.40 -17.98
C ASN A 62 -1.35 -27.07 -17.91
N GLY A 63 -0.57 -26.81 -16.85
CA GLY A 63 0.78 -27.36 -16.66
C GLY A 63 1.86 -26.76 -17.57
N LEU A 64 1.52 -25.79 -18.42
CA LEU A 64 2.47 -25.08 -19.27
C LEU A 64 3.11 -23.92 -18.51
N VAL A 65 4.25 -23.44 -19.00
CA VAL A 65 4.86 -22.20 -18.50
C VAL A 65 3.91 -21.05 -18.83
N PRO A 66 3.34 -20.36 -17.83
CA PRO A 66 2.40 -19.28 -18.10
C PRO A 66 3.11 -18.04 -18.62
N ALA A 67 2.37 -17.20 -19.35
CA ALA A 67 2.83 -15.86 -19.68
C ALA A 67 3.11 -15.06 -18.38
N THR A 68 4.19 -14.26 -18.41
CA THR A 68 4.67 -13.51 -17.25
C THR A 68 3.60 -12.60 -16.66
N ASP A 69 2.84 -11.91 -17.51
CA ASP A 69 1.77 -11.00 -17.12
C ASP A 69 0.62 -11.71 -16.39
N ILE A 70 0.19 -12.88 -16.87
CA ILE A 70 -0.83 -13.71 -16.22
C ILE A 70 -0.35 -14.17 -14.85
N ARG A 71 0.88 -14.69 -14.76
CA ARG A 71 1.48 -15.11 -13.48
C ARG A 71 1.54 -13.95 -12.49
N ASP A 72 2.06 -12.81 -12.92
CA ASP A 72 2.26 -11.65 -12.07
C ASP A 72 0.92 -11.06 -11.62
N ASN A 73 -0.10 -11.11 -12.48
CA ASN A 73 -1.44 -10.66 -12.13
C ASN A 73 -2.12 -11.59 -11.12
N ALA A 74 -1.95 -12.91 -11.22
CA ALA A 74 -2.42 -13.84 -10.20
C ALA A 74 -1.80 -13.53 -8.82
N ILE A 75 -0.47 -13.29 -8.77
CA ILE A 75 0.24 -12.88 -7.55
C ILE A 75 -0.31 -11.55 -7.02
N ALA A 76 -0.47 -10.54 -7.89
CA ALA A 76 -0.97 -9.24 -7.51
C ALA A 76 -2.43 -9.28 -7.01
N LYS A 77 -3.30 -10.12 -7.60
CA LYS A 77 -4.67 -10.33 -7.11
C LYS A 77 -4.70 -10.99 -5.73
N ALA A 78 -3.87 -12.01 -5.52
CA ALA A 78 -3.71 -12.67 -4.22
C ALA A 78 -3.22 -11.69 -3.16
N GLY A 79 -2.16 -10.95 -3.49
CA GLY A 79 -1.56 -9.98 -2.61
C GLY A 79 -2.43 -8.75 -2.35
N THR A 80 -3.22 -8.27 -3.31
CA THR A 80 -4.24 -7.24 -3.06
C THR A 80 -5.20 -7.68 -1.96
N ALA A 81 -5.72 -8.91 -2.05
CA ALA A 81 -6.63 -9.43 -1.03
C ALA A 81 -5.93 -9.56 0.35
N ALA A 82 -4.70 -10.07 0.37
CA ALA A 82 -3.90 -10.20 1.60
C ALA A 82 -3.50 -8.85 2.22
N PHE A 83 -3.15 -7.86 1.41
CA PHE A 83 -2.59 -6.59 1.86
C PHE A 83 -3.63 -5.54 2.23
N LEU A 84 -4.75 -5.50 1.52
CA LEU A 84 -5.85 -4.58 1.85
C LEU A 84 -6.67 -5.07 3.05
N SER A 85 -6.68 -6.37 3.33
CA SER A 85 -7.51 -6.95 4.38
C SER A 85 -6.89 -6.90 5.78
N SER A 86 -7.76 -7.01 6.78
CA SER A 86 -7.46 -7.01 8.22
C SER A 86 -8.47 -7.88 8.96
N ALA A 87 -8.34 -8.03 10.28
CA ALA A 87 -9.30 -8.72 11.12
C ALA A 87 -10.67 -8.03 11.19
N GLN A 88 -10.80 -6.78 10.72
CA GLN A 88 -12.06 -6.03 10.71
C GLN A 88 -12.62 -5.76 9.31
N ASN A 89 -11.83 -5.95 8.25
CA ASN A 89 -12.23 -5.68 6.89
C ASN A 89 -11.62 -6.71 5.95
N ALA A 90 -12.46 -7.36 5.16
CA ALA A 90 -12.11 -8.27 4.08
C ALA A 90 -12.38 -7.57 2.74
N PHE A 91 -11.31 -7.33 1.99
CA PHE A 91 -11.34 -6.67 0.69
C PHE A 91 -10.74 -7.56 -0.39
N THR A 92 -11.11 -7.29 -1.64
CA THR A 92 -10.69 -8.02 -2.83
C THR A 92 -10.09 -7.04 -3.85
N PRO A 93 -9.49 -7.53 -4.94
CA PRO A 93 -9.18 -6.70 -6.10
C PRO A 93 -10.39 -5.92 -6.64
N ARG A 94 -11.62 -6.44 -6.51
CA ARG A 94 -12.84 -5.71 -6.88
C ARG A 94 -13.10 -4.51 -5.98
N THR A 95 -12.88 -4.65 -4.67
CA THR A 95 -12.87 -3.50 -3.75
C THR A 95 -11.84 -2.47 -4.20
N ALA A 96 -10.63 -2.92 -4.52
CA ALA A 96 -9.55 -2.05 -4.99
C ALA A 96 -9.96 -1.31 -6.27
N ALA A 97 -10.49 -2.02 -7.27
CA ALA A 97 -11.01 -1.48 -8.52
C ALA A 97 -11.97 -0.31 -8.28
N MET A 98 -12.89 -0.46 -7.32
CA MET A 98 -13.90 0.53 -7.02
C MET A 98 -13.31 1.84 -6.48
N ILE A 99 -12.29 1.77 -5.62
CA ILE A 99 -11.76 2.93 -4.89
C ILE A 99 -10.61 3.65 -5.61
N VAL A 100 -10.14 3.11 -6.74
CA VAL A 100 -9.07 3.71 -7.55
C VAL A 100 -9.58 4.45 -8.79
N GLN A 101 -10.90 4.55 -8.96
CA GLN A 101 -11.51 5.21 -10.12
C GLN A 101 -11.33 6.73 -10.12
N GLN A 102 -11.23 7.33 -11.30
CA GLN A 102 -11.25 8.79 -11.47
C GLN A 102 -12.57 9.45 -11.04
N ASN A 103 -13.66 8.68 -11.00
CA ASN A 103 -14.94 9.10 -10.46
C ASN A 103 -15.42 8.04 -9.45
N PHE A 104 -15.73 8.46 -8.23
CA PHE A 104 -16.28 7.58 -7.20
C PHE A 104 -17.72 7.99 -6.82
N PRO A 105 -18.70 7.09 -6.95
CA PRO A 105 -18.57 5.68 -7.33
C PRO A 105 -18.31 5.50 -8.85
N PRO A 106 -17.76 4.34 -9.26
CA PRO A 106 -17.57 4.03 -10.68
C PRO A 106 -18.84 4.22 -11.50
N GLY A 107 -18.72 4.80 -12.70
CA GLY A 107 -19.85 4.99 -13.62
C GLY A 107 -20.69 6.26 -13.36
N VAL A 108 -20.42 7.02 -12.31
CA VAL A 108 -21.09 8.31 -12.06
C VAL A 108 -20.17 9.45 -12.46
N ASN A 109 -20.54 10.20 -13.50
CA ASN A 109 -19.75 11.32 -14.01
C ASN A 109 -19.70 12.51 -13.05
N ASN A 110 -18.69 13.37 -13.20
CA ASN A 110 -18.51 14.61 -12.43
C ASN A 110 -18.48 14.37 -10.92
N LYS A 111 -17.80 13.30 -10.50
CA LYS A 111 -17.54 13.01 -9.10
C LYS A 111 -16.06 13.18 -8.79
N PRO A 112 -15.72 13.51 -7.54
CA PRO A 112 -14.33 13.42 -7.11
C PRO A 112 -13.76 12.00 -7.34
N PRO A 113 -12.43 11.89 -7.46
CA PRO A 113 -11.74 10.61 -7.53
C PRO A 113 -12.00 9.74 -6.29
N GLY A 114 -11.86 8.44 -6.46
CA GLY A 114 -11.84 7.50 -5.35
C GLY A 114 -10.71 7.79 -4.36
N PRO A 115 -10.83 7.34 -3.10
CA PRO A 115 -9.91 7.73 -2.04
C PRO A 115 -8.47 7.27 -2.28
N LEU A 116 -8.27 6.21 -3.07
CA LEU A 116 -6.96 5.58 -3.29
C LEU A 116 -6.58 5.53 -4.78
N VAL A 117 -7.07 6.46 -5.62
CA VAL A 117 -6.64 6.58 -7.02
C VAL A 117 -5.13 6.43 -7.14
N GLY A 118 -4.70 5.46 -7.95
CA GLY A 118 -3.29 5.20 -8.20
C GLY A 118 -2.59 4.29 -7.18
N VAL A 119 -3.28 3.73 -6.18
CA VAL A 119 -2.65 2.79 -5.22
C VAL A 119 -2.12 1.51 -5.89
N ASN A 120 -2.60 1.17 -7.09
CA ASN A 120 -2.06 0.07 -7.89
C ASN A 120 -0.53 0.20 -8.04
N PHE A 121 -0.04 1.43 -8.23
CA PHE A 121 1.36 1.79 -8.38
C PHE A 121 2.15 1.78 -7.06
N SER A 122 1.89 0.78 -6.22
CA SER A 122 2.63 0.50 -4.99
C SER A 122 3.04 -0.97 -4.92
N GLN A 123 3.87 -1.34 -3.94
CA GLN A 123 4.49 -2.67 -3.89
C GLN A 123 5.23 -3.00 -5.19
N LEU A 124 5.83 -1.98 -5.80
CA LEU A 124 6.55 -2.11 -7.06
C LEU A 124 7.68 -3.13 -6.88
N SER A 125 7.96 -3.94 -7.90
CA SER A 125 9.00 -4.97 -7.85
C SER A 125 10.39 -4.43 -7.49
N PHE A 126 10.63 -3.14 -7.75
CA PHE A 126 11.86 -2.44 -7.42
C PHE A 126 11.83 -1.70 -6.06
N SER A 127 10.71 -1.71 -5.32
CA SER A 127 10.60 -1.02 -4.03
C SER A 127 11.68 -1.50 -3.06
N ASP A 128 12.35 -0.53 -2.42
CA ASP A 128 13.34 -0.77 -1.37
C ASP A 128 12.70 -0.98 0.01
N ILE A 129 11.38 -0.81 0.15
CA ILE A 129 10.64 -0.85 1.42
C ILE A 129 9.86 -2.15 1.59
N ASN A 130 8.86 -2.38 0.74
CA ASN A 130 8.03 -3.58 0.83
C ASN A 130 7.51 -3.98 -0.56
N LYS A 131 7.81 -5.21 -0.95
CA LYS A 131 7.42 -5.86 -2.21
C LYS A 131 7.08 -7.32 -1.94
N TYR A 132 6.58 -8.04 -2.95
CA TYR A 132 6.42 -9.49 -2.88
C TYR A 132 7.77 -10.19 -2.71
N LYS A 133 7.78 -11.28 -1.95
CA LYS A 133 9.00 -11.93 -1.48
C LYS A 133 8.94 -13.43 -1.73
N LEU A 134 10.10 -14.05 -1.87
CA LEU A 134 10.21 -15.50 -1.86
C LEU A 134 10.39 -16.00 -0.42
N PRO A 135 9.68 -17.06 0.02
CA PRO A 135 9.83 -17.63 1.35
C PRO A 135 11.28 -17.98 1.73
N ALA A 136 12.07 -18.46 0.76
CA ALA A 136 13.48 -18.79 0.94
C ALA A 136 14.35 -17.57 1.32
N GLU A 137 13.91 -16.34 1.02
CA GLU A 137 14.64 -15.11 1.29
C GLU A 137 14.23 -14.45 2.61
N ALA A 138 13.37 -15.07 3.42
CA ALA A 138 12.90 -14.49 4.67
C ALA A 138 14.04 -14.11 5.63
N GLY A 139 15.13 -14.88 5.63
CA GLY A 139 16.33 -14.61 6.43
C GLY A 139 17.19 -13.44 5.93
N LEU A 140 16.93 -12.92 4.72
CA LEU A 140 17.63 -11.75 4.15
C LEU A 140 16.97 -10.43 4.56
N LEU A 141 15.76 -10.47 5.11
CA LEU A 141 15.11 -9.28 5.63
C LEU A 141 15.91 -8.73 6.81
N THR A 142 16.19 -7.43 6.77
CA THR A 142 16.92 -6.72 7.84
C THR A 142 16.07 -5.61 8.42
N LEU A 143 16.32 -5.25 9.68
CA LEU A 143 15.77 -4.03 10.28
C LEU A 143 16.64 -2.83 9.87
N GLY A 144 16.51 -2.39 8.61
CA GLY A 144 17.28 -1.29 8.03
C GLY A 144 16.40 -0.21 7.42
N SER A 145 17.02 0.78 6.74
CA SER A 145 16.31 1.84 6.01
C SER A 145 15.61 1.32 4.75
N SER A 146 16.16 0.27 4.14
CA SER A 146 15.71 -0.32 2.87
C SER A 146 15.58 -1.85 2.99
N PRO A 147 14.63 -2.35 3.80
CA PRO A 147 14.54 -3.76 4.19
C PRO A 147 14.28 -4.71 3.02
N ALA A 148 13.72 -4.22 1.90
CA ALA A 148 13.46 -5.03 0.71
C ALA A 148 14.54 -4.90 -0.38
N ALA A 149 15.56 -4.05 -0.19
CA ALA A 149 16.67 -3.92 -1.14
C ALA A 149 17.43 -5.23 -1.42
N PRO A 150 17.73 -6.11 -0.43
CA PRO A 150 18.50 -7.34 -0.71
C PRO A 150 17.67 -8.45 -1.36
N LEU A 151 16.35 -8.30 -1.46
CA LEU A 151 15.46 -9.35 -1.94
C LEU A 151 15.39 -9.36 -3.47
N THR A 152 15.32 -10.55 -4.06
CA THR A 152 15.08 -10.71 -5.49
C THR A 152 13.72 -10.13 -5.85
N PRO A 153 13.63 -9.28 -6.89
CA PRO A 153 12.34 -8.80 -7.38
C PRO A 153 11.45 -9.95 -7.86
N VAL A 154 10.35 -10.20 -7.14
CA VAL A 154 9.19 -10.88 -7.73
C VAL A 154 8.52 -9.85 -8.64
N THR A 155 8.40 -10.16 -9.93
CA THR A 155 7.81 -9.24 -10.89
C THR A 155 6.32 -9.04 -10.61
N THR A 156 5.81 -7.88 -11.00
CA THR A 156 4.42 -7.45 -10.78
C THR A 156 3.82 -7.04 -12.12
N PRO A 157 2.49 -6.97 -12.23
CA PRO A 157 1.84 -6.36 -13.38
C PRO A 157 2.38 -4.95 -13.65
N LEU A 158 2.16 -4.47 -14.87
CA LEU A 158 2.61 -3.14 -15.30
C LEU A 158 2.18 -2.02 -14.33
N THR A 159 0.99 -2.14 -13.74
CA THR A 159 0.44 -1.15 -12.82
C THR A 159 1.00 -1.24 -11.41
N GLY A 160 1.86 -2.21 -11.09
CA GLY A 160 2.43 -2.43 -9.76
C GLY A 160 1.86 -3.64 -9.03
N GLY A 161 2.13 -3.74 -7.73
CA GLY A 161 1.87 -4.93 -6.94
C GLY A 161 0.43 -5.12 -6.51
N LEU A 162 -0.44 -4.10 -6.60
CA LEU A 162 -1.86 -4.25 -6.27
C LEU A 162 -2.71 -4.27 -7.54
N ALA A 163 -3.39 -5.39 -7.79
CA ALA A 163 -4.36 -5.54 -8.88
C ALA A 163 -5.73 -4.93 -8.52
N GLY A 164 -6.39 -4.33 -9.51
CA GLY A 164 -7.80 -3.95 -9.45
C GLY A 164 -8.71 -4.85 -10.31
N THR A 165 -8.16 -5.75 -11.13
CA THR A 165 -8.97 -6.73 -11.85
C THR A 165 -9.43 -7.82 -10.90
N ALA A 166 -10.72 -8.17 -10.92
CA ALA A 166 -11.28 -9.18 -10.02
C ALA A 166 -10.65 -10.57 -10.26
N GLY A 167 -10.74 -11.45 -9.27
CA GLY A 167 -10.04 -12.74 -9.28
C GLY A 167 -9.13 -12.97 -8.07
N GLY A 168 -9.36 -12.27 -6.95
CA GLY A 168 -8.64 -12.55 -5.71
C GLY A 168 -9.53 -12.41 -4.49
N VAL A 169 -9.31 -13.25 -3.48
CA VAL A 169 -10.08 -13.23 -2.24
C VAL A 169 -9.19 -13.51 -1.03
N PRO A 170 -9.48 -12.89 0.14
CA PRO A 170 -8.62 -13.02 1.31
C PRO A 170 -8.89 -14.34 2.04
N LEU A 171 -7.86 -14.93 2.64
CA LEU A 171 -7.95 -16.21 3.34
C LEU A 171 -7.87 -15.98 4.85
N TYR A 172 -8.83 -16.54 5.59
CA TYR A 172 -8.95 -16.40 7.04
C TYR A 172 -8.94 -17.76 7.73
N ARG A 173 -8.30 -17.84 8.89
CA ARG A 173 -8.45 -18.96 9.83
C ARG A 173 -8.91 -18.41 11.16
N ALA A 174 -10.02 -18.94 11.67
CA ALA A 174 -10.60 -18.53 12.96
C ALA A 174 -10.74 -17.00 13.10
N GLY A 175 -11.12 -16.30 12.01
CA GLY A 175 -11.29 -14.85 11.98
C GLY A 175 -10.00 -14.04 11.87
N VAL A 176 -8.84 -14.69 11.74
CA VAL A 176 -7.53 -14.04 11.53
C VAL A 176 -7.14 -14.15 10.06
N LEU A 177 -6.76 -13.03 9.43
CA LEU A 177 -6.27 -13.02 8.05
C LEU A 177 -4.91 -13.74 7.98
N ILE A 178 -4.80 -14.80 7.19
CA ILE A 178 -3.57 -15.57 6.98
C ILE A 178 -2.92 -15.31 5.60
N GLY A 179 -3.70 -14.83 4.61
CA GLY A 179 -3.18 -14.57 3.27
C GLY A 179 -4.28 -14.20 2.27
N GLY A 180 -4.03 -14.50 1.01
CA GLY A 180 -4.97 -14.34 -0.10
C GLY A 180 -4.67 -15.33 -1.22
N VAL A 181 -5.71 -15.69 -1.97
CA VAL A 181 -5.61 -16.45 -3.22
C VAL A 181 -5.99 -15.54 -4.37
N GLY A 182 -5.29 -15.68 -5.50
CA GLY A 182 -5.48 -14.89 -6.70
C GLY A 182 -5.40 -15.75 -7.95
N VAL A 183 -6.18 -15.40 -8.96
CA VAL A 183 -6.34 -16.16 -10.20
C VAL A 183 -6.32 -15.18 -11.37
N ALA A 184 -5.55 -15.53 -12.40
CA ALA A 184 -5.54 -14.82 -13.67
C ALA A 184 -5.51 -15.84 -14.81
N GLY A 185 -6.14 -15.53 -15.93
CA GLY A 185 -6.10 -16.29 -17.18
C GLY A 185 -7.47 -16.52 -17.82
N ASP A 186 -8.50 -15.77 -17.43
CA ASP A 186 -9.83 -15.82 -18.05
C ASP A 186 -9.94 -15.00 -19.35
N GLY A 187 -8.84 -14.34 -19.75
CA GLY A 187 -8.73 -13.55 -20.97
C GLY A 187 -9.06 -12.07 -20.79
N ASP A 188 -9.43 -11.63 -19.57
CA ASP A 188 -9.65 -10.22 -19.24
C ASP A 188 -8.78 -9.73 -18.07
N ASP A 189 -7.50 -10.08 -18.14
CA ASP A 189 -6.53 -9.87 -17.07
C ASP A 189 -5.67 -8.62 -17.22
N SER A 190 -5.93 -7.79 -18.23
CA SER A 190 -5.18 -6.54 -18.36
C SER A 190 -5.29 -5.74 -17.07
N PRO A 191 -4.17 -5.42 -16.39
CA PRO A 191 -4.21 -4.70 -15.12
C PRO A 191 -4.80 -3.29 -15.24
N LEU A 192 -4.96 -2.80 -16.47
CA LEU A 192 -5.59 -1.53 -16.83
C LEU A 192 -7.09 -1.66 -17.13
N ASN A 193 -7.65 -2.88 -17.23
CA ASN A 193 -9.08 -3.08 -17.51
C ASN A 193 -9.94 -3.07 -16.24
N ILE A 194 -9.97 -1.92 -15.56
CA ILE A 194 -10.77 -1.68 -14.36
C ILE A 194 -11.86 -0.65 -14.62
N SER A 195 -12.53 -0.73 -15.77
CA SER A 195 -13.69 0.11 -16.09
C SER A 195 -14.86 -0.13 -15.13
N ALA A 196 -15.81 0.83 -15.05
CA ALA A 196 -17.00 0.66 -14.22
C ALA A 196 -17.75 -0.67 -14.50
N ALA A 197 -17.77 -1.12 -15.75
CA ALA A 197 -18.37 -2.40 -16.13
C ALA A 197 -17.61 -3.61 -15.56
N THR A 198 -16.28 -3.61 -15.57
CA THR A 198 -15.49 -4.73 -15.01
C THR A 198 -15.55 -4.76 -13.48
N VAL A 199 -15.77 -3.61 -12.82
CA VAL A 199 -16.01 -3.54 -11.36
C VAL A 199 -17.32 -4.20 -10.94
N ILE A 200 -18.37 -4.16 -11.77
CA ILE A 200 -19.71 -4.67 -11.40
C ILE A 200 -20.01 -6.08 -11.92
N ASN A 201 -19.40 -6.49 -13.04
CA ASN A 201 -19.73 -7.78 -13.67
C ASN A 201 -19.01 -8.97 -13.00
N PRO A 202 -19.66 -10.15 -12.92
CA PRO A 202 -19.01 -11.39 -12.49
C PRO A 202 -17.80 -11.75 -13.37
N LYS A 203 -16.81 -12.42 -12.77
CA LYS A 203 -15.57 -12.89 -13.41
C LYS A 203 -15.33 -14.36 -13.16
N VAL A 204 -14.77 -15.06 -14.14
CA VAL A 204 -14.44 -16.49 -14.00
C VAL A 204 -13.27 -16.66 -13.05
N ASP A 205 -12.26 -15.79 -13.10
CA ASP A 205 -11.18 -15.80 -12.12
C ASP A 205 -11.66 -15.64 -10.67
N GLU A 206 -12.74 -14.87 -10.45
CA GLU A 206 -13.30 -14.68 -9.11
C GLU A 206 -14.05 -15.93 -8.62
N ASP A 207 -14.70 -16.69 -9.50
CA ASP A 207 -15.26 -18.01 -9.20
C ASP A 207 -14.15 -18.99 -8.78
N VAL A 208 -13.06 -19.07 -9.55
CA VAL A 208 -11.92 -19.93 -9.22
C VAL A 208 -11.27 -19.53 -7.88
N ALA A 209 -11.11 -18.22 -7.63
CA ALA A 209 -10.55 -17.73 -6.37
C ALA A 209 -11.45 -18.08 -5.18
N LEU A 210 -12.78 -17.96 -5.34
CA LEU A 210 -13.77 -18.37 -4.34
C LEU A 210 -13.71 -19.88 -4.06
N ALA A 211 -13.45 -20.72 -5.06
CA ALA A 211 -13.24 -22.15 -4.82
C ALA A 211 -12.05 -22.40 -3.89
N GLY A 212 -10.93 -21.70 -4.10
CA GLY A 212 -9.76 -21.74 -3.21
C GLY A 212 -10.00 -21.14 -1.81
N GLN A 213 -11.08 -20.39 -1.61
CA GLN A 213 -11.44 -19.82 -0.31
C GLN A 213 -12.24 -20.78 0.57
N VAL A 214 -12.74 -21.90 0.04
CA VAL A 214 -13.64 -22.80 0.77
C VAL A 214 -12.95 -23.35 2.04
N GLY A 215 -13.52 -23.05 3.21
CA GLY A 215 -12.95 -23.35 4.53
C GLY A 215 -12.01 -22.28 5.11
N PHE A 216 -11.79 -21.19 4.37
CA PHE A 216 -10.96 -20.04 4.73
C PHE A 216 -11.71 -18.70 4.56
N GLU A 217 -13.04 -18.72 4.65
CA GLU A 217 -13.87 -17.56 4.38
C GLU A 217 -13.73 -16.48 5.49
N PRO A 218 -13.70 -15.18 5.13
CA PRO A 218 -13.91 -14.13 6.11
C PRO A 218 -15.33 -14.20 6.69
N PRO A 219 -15.54 -13.77 7.95
CA PRO A 219 -16.87 -13.56 8.46
C PRO A 219 -17.65 -12.53 7.61
N ALA A 220 -18.89 -12.82 7.24
CA ALA A 220 -19.72 -11.93 6.40
C ALA A 220 -19.86 -10.49 6.94
N ARG A 221 -19.73 -10.31 8.27
CA ARG A 221 -19.79 -8.99 8.93
C ARG A 221 -18.61 -8.07 8.60
N ILE A 222 -17.48 -8.61 8.12
CA ILE A 222 -16.29 -7.84 7.76
C ILE A 222 -16.11 -7.68 6.25
N HIS A 223 -17.02 -8.18 5.41
CA HIS A 223 -16.93 -8.00 3.97
C HIS A 223 -16.92 -6.52 3.58
N GLY A 224 -16.26 -6.19 2.47
CA GLY A 224 -16.25 -4.84 1.90
C GLY A 224 -17.64 -4.21 1.75
N THR A 225 -18.68 -5.02 1.51
CA THR A 225 -20.08 -4.57 1.45
C THR A 225 -20.65 -4.01 2.76
N LYS A 226 -19.90 -4.12 3.86
CA LYS A 226 -20.22 -3.52 5.17
C LYS A 226 -19.40 -2.26 5.47
N VAL A 227 -18.49 -1.89 4.57
CA VAL A 227 -17.67 -0.69 4.66
C VAL A 227 -18.23 0.38 3.73
N PHE A 228 -18.40 1.60 4.25
CA PHE A 228 -18.95 2.72 3.50
C PHE A 228 -17.92 3.84 3.39
N VAL A 229 -17.69 4.30 2.16
CA VAL A 229 -16.90 5.50 1.86
C VAL A 229 -17.85 6.51 1.25
N ASP A 230 -17.93 7.71 1.82
CA ASP A 230 -18.87 8.77 1.39
C ASP A 230 -20.33 8.28 1.24
N GLY A 231 -20.75 7.36 2.12
CA GLY A 231 -22.10 6.78 2.12
C GLY A 231 -22.31 5.65 1.10
N ILE A 232 -21.27 5.25 0.36
CA ILE A 232 -21.34 4.21 -0.67
C ILE A 232 -20.68 2.93 -0.14
N ALA A 233 -21.41 1.82 -0.16
CA ALA A 233 -20.88 0.51 0.22
C ALA A 233 -19.81 0.05 -0.77
N LEU A 234 -18.70 -0.49 -0.27
CA LEU A 234 -17.64 -1.02 -1.13
C LEU A 234 -18.02 -2.40 -1.70
N ALA A 235 -17.47 -2.73 -2.87
CA ALA A 235 -17.63 -4.06 -3.45
C ALA A 235 -16.81 -5.12 -2.67
N TYR A 236 -17.24 -6.39 -2.76
CA TYR A 236 -16.47 -7.55 -2.30
C TYR A 236 -16.28 -8.55 -3.44
N VAL A 237 -17.30 -9.32 -3.82
CA VAL A 237 -17.31 -10.18 -5.02
C VAL A 237 -18.65 -10.04 -5.76
N ALA A 238 -18.69 -10.40 -7.04
CA ALA A 238 -19.90 -10.48 -7.87
C ALA A 238 -20.17 -11.90 -8.41
N SER A 239 -19.16 -12.77 -8.42
CA SER A 239 -19.27 -14.18 -8.79
C SER A 239 -19.67 -15.07 -7.60
N THR A 240 -20.11 -16.27 -7.94
CA THR A 240 -20.29 -17.41 -7.01
C THR A 240 -19.45 -18.58 -7.49
N THR A 241 -19.17 -19.54 -6.61
CA THR A 241 -18.43 -20.75 -6.97
C THR A 241 -19.20 -22.04 -6.71
N SER A 242 -18.78 -23.10 -7.38
CA SER A 242 -19.20 -24.48 -7.13
C SER A 242 -17.97 -25.38 -7.18
N LEU A 243 -17.44 -25.74 -6.01
CA LEU A 243 -16.17 -26.46 -5.87
C LEU A 243 -16.17 -27.84 -6.55
N GLY A 244 -17.29 -28.58 -6.48
CA GLY A 244 -17.38 -29.93 -7.03
C GLY A 244 -16.41 -30.91 -6.34
N VAL A 245 -15.93 -31.89 -7.10
CA VAL A 245 -14.91 -32.86 -6.62
C VAL A 245 -13.54 -32.21 -6.65
N VAL A 246 -12.84 -32.22 -5.51
CA VAL A 246 -11.47 -31.69 -5.42
C VAL A 246 -10.47 -32.79 -5.78
N THR A 247 -9.70 -32.56 -6.84
CA THR A 247 -8.56 -33.39 -7.19
C THR A 247 -7.36 -32.99 -6.33
N PRO A 248 -6.63 -33.94 -5.73
CA PRO A 248 -5.40 -33.63 -4.99
C PRO A 248 -4.40 -32.82 -5.83
N LEU A 249 -3.71 -31.86 -5.21
CA LEU A 249 -2.72 -31.02 -5.91
C LEU A 249 -1.65 -31.90 -6.56
N GLY A 250 -1.31 -31.60 -7.82
CA GLY A 250 -0.44 -32.44 -8.65
C GLY A 250 -1.19 -33.40 -9.59
N GLY A 251 -2.49 -33.65 -9.35
CA GLY A 251 -3.33 -34.40 -10.29
C GLY A 251 -3.79 -33.57 -11.50
N ILE A 252 -3.72 -32.23 -11.41
CA ILE A 252 -4.06 -31.28 -12.48
C ILE A 252 -2.96 -30.22 -12.51
N GLY A 253 -2.46 -29.91 -13.71
CA GLY A 253 -1.49 -28.83 -13.92
C GLY A 253 -0.14 -29.09 -13.24
N ALA A 254 0.65 -28.02 -13.09
CA ALA A 254 1.98 -28.09 -12.49
C ALA A 254 2.33 -26.80 -11.73
N ALA A 255 3.23 -26.91 -10.74
CA ALA A 255 3.80 -25.74 -10.07
C ALA A 255 4.63 -24.91 -11.06
N VAL A 256 4.49 -23.59 -10.99
CA VAL A 256 5.34 -22.68 -11.77
C VAL A 256 6.75 -22.69 -11.19
N ALA A 257 7.77 -22.77 -12.04
CA ALA A 257 9.17 -22.82 -11.63
C ALA A 257 9.53 -21.64 -10.71
N GLY A 258 10.19 -21.94 -9.58
CA GLY A 258 10.54 -20.96 -8.54
C GLY A 258 9.44 -20.69 -7.52
N PHE A 259 8.23 -21.21 -7.71
CA PHE A 259 7.06 -20.98 -6.85
C PHE A 259 6.39 -22.28 -6.40
N ALA A 260 7.18 -23.29 -6.05
CA ALA A 260 6.65 -24.52 -5.49
C ALA A 260 5.87 -24.24 -4.18
N PRO A 261 4.76 -24.94 -3.91
CA PRO A 261 4.00 -24.77 -2.67
C PRO A 261 4.88 -24.91 -1.42
N THR A 262 4.80 -23.95 -0.52
CA THR A 262 5.55 -23.91 0.74
C THR A 262 4.74 -23.23 1.84
N ALA A 263 5.10 -23.47 3.09
CA ALA A 263 4.51 -22.77 4.23
C ALA A 263 5.01 -21.32 4.31
N SER A 264 4.28 -20.46 5.02
CA SER A 264 4.83 -19.18 5.48
C SER A 264 6.14 -19.42 6.27
N PRO A 265 7.15 -18.55 6.12
CA PRO A 265 8.41 -18.68 6.85
C PRO A 265 8.19 -18.75 8.37
N ALA A 266 8.70 -19.80 9.01
CA ALA A 266 8.49 -20.06 10.45
C ALA A 266 9.34 -19.16 11.39
N GLY A 267 10.41 -18.55 10.88
CA GLY A 267 11.33 -17.73 11.68
C GLY A 267 10.77 -16.35 12.04
N PRO A 268 11.23 -15.74 13.15
CA PRO A 268 10.85 -14.37 13.47
C PRO A 268 11.37 -13.42 12.40
N LEU A 269 10.46 -12.68 11.79
CA LEU A 269 10.82 -11.55 10.93
C LEU A 269 11.48 -10.45 11.80
N PRO A 270 12.34 -9.59 11.23
CA PRO A 270 13.21 -8.70 12.00
C PRO A 270 12.50 -7.51 12.67
N TYR A 271 11.18 -7.53 12.79
CA TYR A 271 10.41 -6.39 13.31
C TYR A 271 10.36 -6.42 14.83
N VAL A 272 10.51 -5.26 15.45
CA VAL A 272 10.70 -5.14 16.90
C VAL A 272 9.44 -4.59 17.55
N ALA A 273 8.92 -5.27 18.57
CA ALA A 273 7.81 -4.74 19.36
C ALA A 273 8.24 -3.45 20.08
N ALA A 274 7.41 -2.41 19.99
CA ALA A 274 7.68 -1.14 20.67
C ALA A 274 6.38 -0.45 21.09
N THR A 275 6.46 0.42 22.09
CA THR A 275 5.37 1.32 22.47
C THR A 275 5.77 2.77 22.22
N MET A 276 5.04 3.46 21.36
CA MET A 276 5.25 4.86 21.03
C MET A 276 3.94 5.62 21.16
N GLY A 277 3.97 6.78 21.82
CA GLY A 277 2.77 7.62 21.98
C GLY A 277 1.61 6.94 22.71
N GLY A 278 1.89 5.91 23.53
CA GLY A 278 0.88 5.09 24.19
C GLY A 278 0.24 4.02 23.29
N VAL A 279 0.82 3.73 22.13
CA VAL A 279 0.40 2.66 21.22
C VAL A 279 1.46 1.58 21.16
N THR A 280 1.09 0.33 21.45
CA THR A 280 1.95 -0.83 21.26
C THR A 280 1.82 -1.33 19.82
N GLY A 281 2.95 -1.47 19.14
CA GLY A 281 3.04 -1.84 17.73
C GLY A 281 4.42 -2.40 17.38
N GLU A 282 4.84 -2.24 16.13
CA GLU A 282 6.10 -2.79 15.62
C GLU A 282 6.96 -1.69 14.95
N ILE A 283 8.24 -1.64 15.27
CA ILE A 283 9.26 -0.96 14.48
C ILE A 283 9.54 -1.84 13.25
N ARG A 284 9.27 -1.28 12.08
CA ARG A 284 9.40 -1.97 10.79
C ARG A 284 10.68 -1.58 10.05
N GLN A 285 11.23 -0.41 10.35
CA GLN A 285 12.53 0.08 9.89
C GLN A 285 13.23 0.76 11.07
N ALA A 286 14.54 0.56 11.20
CA ALA A 286 15.32 1.09 12.30
C ALA A 286 15.19 2.62 12.41
N ILE A 287 15.12 3.12 13.64
CA ILE A 287 15.13 4.56 13.89
C ILE A 287 16.58 5.04 13.90
N ILE A 288 16.93 5.87 12.93
CA ILE A 288 18.28 6.42 12.74
C ILE A 288 18.24 7.94 12.56
N ALA A 289 19.39 8.59 12.71
CA ALA A 289 19.57 9.97 12.27
C ALA A 289 19.70 10.01 10.74
N ASP A 290 19.55 11.20 10.16
CA ASP A 290 19.95 11.43 8.76
C ASP A 290 21.42 11.00 8.59
N PRO A 291 21.71 10.08 7.65
CA PRO A 291 23.07 9.53 7.50
C PRO A 291 24.07 10.53 6.93
N SER A 292 23.63 11.64 6.33
CA SER A 292 24.54 12.66 5.83
C SER A 292 25.08 13.54 6.96
N ALA A 293 26.40 13.73 7.00
CA ALA A 293 27.05 14.66 7.93
C ALA A 293 27.07 16.12 7.43
N VAL A 294 26.71 16.36 6.16
CA VAL A 294 26.80 17.69 5.53
C VAL A 294 25.56 18.50 5.86
N PRO A 295 25.63 19.64 6.59
CA PRO A 295 24.45 20.44 6.91
C PRO A 295 23.63 20.85 5.68
N LEU A 296 22.33 21.08 5.90
CA LEU A 296 21.42 21.63 4.90
C LEU A 296 21.71 23.14 4.67
N PRO A 297 21.08 23.78 3.66
CA PRO A 297 21.33 25.19 3.36
C PRO A 297 21.26 26.11 4.59
N GLY A 298 22.14 27.11 4.63
CA GLY A 298 22.26 28.01 5.77
C GLY A 298 22.87 27.39 7.03
N GLY A 299 23.51 26.22 6.93
CA GLY A 299 24.04 25.50 8.09
C GLY A 299 22.96 24.79 8.90
N THR A 300 21.77 24.60 8.32
CA THR A 300 20.64 23.98 9.01
C THR A 300 20.98 22.54 9.38
N ALA A 301 20.83 22.20 10.66
CA ALA A 301 21.04 20.84 11.14
C ALA A 301 20.11 19.85 10.41
N ARG A 302 20.50 18.57 10.34
CA ARG A 302 19.66 17.49 9.80
C ARG A 302 18.79 16.85 10.88
N LEU A 303 17.94 15.90 10.51
CA LEU A 303 17.12 15.16 11.47
C LEU A 303 17.96 14.22 12.33
N THR A 304 17.81 14.29 13.64
CA THR A 304 18.43 13.34 14.58
C THR A 304 17.52 12.14 14.84
N ALA A 305 18.09 11.02 15.32
CA ALA A 305 17.29 9.84 15.71
C ALA A 305 16.27 10.15 16.82
N ALA A 306 16.61 11.08 17.74
CA ALA A 306 15.71 11.53 18.80
C ALA A 306 14.51 12.31 18.23
N GLU A 307 14.74 13.17 17.24
CA GLU A 307 13.66 13.89 16.56
C GLU A 307 12.79 12.97 15.73
N VAL A 308 13.38 12.01 15.02
CA VAL A 308 12.62 10.95 14.32
C VAL A 308 11.74 10.18 15.30
N THR A 309 12.28 9.80 16.45
CA THR A 309 11.51 9.14 17.53
C THR A 309 10.36 10.02 18.00
N ALA A 310 10.59 11.33 18.19
CA ALA A 310 9.56 12.27 18.63
C ALA A 310 8.44 12.44 17.58
N ILE A 311 8.79 12.52 16.30
CA ILE A 311 7.82 12.60 15.17
C ILE A 311 6.97 11.33 15.12
N LEU A 312 7.59 10.14 15.16
CA LEU A 312 6.88 8.86 15.19
C LEU A 312 5.98 8.74 16.43
N THR A 313 6.46 9.17 17.59
CA THR A 313 5.71 9.17 18.86
C THR A 313 4.48 10.08 18.80
N ALA A 314 4.61 11.29 18.24
CA ALA A 314 3.50 12.23 18.08
C ALA A 314 2.43 11.68 17.12
N GLY A 315 2.86 11.09 16.00
CA GLY A 315 1.95 10.40 15.08
C GLY A 315 1.24 9.21 15.74
N ALA A 316 1.98 8.36 16.45
CA ALA A 316 1.42 7.21 17.15
C ALA A 316 0.40 7.64 18.21
N ASN A 317 0.71 8.67 19.00
CA ASN A 317 -0.23 9.25 19.95
C ASN A 317 -1.51 9.74 19.27
N ARG A 318 -1.39 10.45 18.14
CA ARG A 318 -2.57 10.89 17.38
C ARG A 318 -3.39 9.70 16.91
N SER A 319 -2.77 8.67 16.34
CA SER A 319 -3.47 7.47 15.83
C SER A 319 -4.31 6.79 16.91
N ARG A 320 -3.85 6.79 18.17
CA ARG A 320 -4.58 6.23 19.32
C ARG A 320 -5.92 6.93 19.59
N THR A 321 -6.00 8.21 19.23
CA THR A 321 -7.17 9.09 19.46
C THR A 321 -7.97 9.37 18.20
N THR A 322 -7.55 8.83 17.06
CA THR A 322 -8.21 9.02 15.78
C THR A 322 -9.01 7.75 15.43
N ARG A 323 -10.30 7.90 15.14
CA ARG A 323 -11.14 6.82 14.63
C ARG A 323 -10.66 6.37 13.25
N GLY A 324 -10.53 5.07 13.03
CA GLY A 324 -10.28 4.49 11.71
C GLY A 324 -11.44 4.78 10.76
N GLY A 325 -11.14 5.21 9.53
CA GLY A 325 -12.15 5.49 8.51
C GLY A 325 -13.01 4.28 8.22
N ILE A 326 -12.35 3.12 8.08
CA ILE A 326 -12.95 1.82 7.73
C ILE A 326 -13.14 0.86 8.92
N ARG A 327 -12.87 1.27 10.17
CA ARG A 327 -12.92 0.36 11.32
C ARG A 327 -14.28 0.41 12.03
N LEU A 328 -14.71 -0.74 12.55
CA LEU A 328 -15.98 -0.95 13.25
C LEU A 328 -15.78 -1.72 14.57
N PRO A 329 -16.59 -1.46 15.62
CA PRO A 329 -17.64 -0.44 15.70
C PRO A 329 -17.07 1.00 15.67
N ARG A 330 -17.94 2.01 15.53
CA ARG A 330 -17.55 3.43 15.63
C ARG A 330 -16.78 3.67 16.95
N GLY A 331 -15.79 4.56 16.94
CA GLY A 331 -14.81 4.70 18.02
C GLY A 331 -13.60 3.78 17.94
N SER A 332 -13.58 2.80 17.03
CA SER A 332 -12.39 1.97 16.81
C SER A 332 -11.25 2.82 16.26
N ARG A 333 -10.13 2.83 16.98
CA ARG A 333 -8.92 3.58 16.62
C ARG A 333 -8.36 3.14 15.27
N MET A 334 -7.80 4.08 14.53
CA MET A 334 -7.12 3.79 13.29
C MET A 334 -5.86 2.95 13.55
N GLN A 335 -5.54 2.13 12.58
CA GLN A 335 -4.32 1.36 12.47
C GLN A 335 -3.59 1.81 11.21
N CYS A 336 -2.30 2.05 11.31
CA CYS A 336 -1.50 2.66 10.25
C CYS A 336 -0.01 2.36 10.39
N PHE A 337 0.72 2.71 9.35
CA PHE A 337 2.16 2.87 9.37
C PHE A 337 2.49 4.37 9.33
N ILE A 338 3.53 4.76 10.07
CA ILE A 338 4.05 6.12 10.15
C ILE A 338 5.54 6.05 9.84
N SER A 339 6.00 6.81 8.85
CA SER A 339 7.39 6.80 8.39
C SER A 339 7.97 8.20 8.30
N VAL A 340 9.25 8.34 8.61
CA VAL A 340 10.01 9.58 8.40
C VAL A 340 11.09 9.32 7.34
N VAL A 341 11.27 10.27 6.43
CA VAL A 341 12.36 10.27 5.43
C VAL A 341 13.16 11.56 5.52
N ASN A 342 14.45 11.52 5.23
CA ASN A 342 15.28 12.74 5.17
C ASN A 342 15.03 13.54 3.87
N ASN A 343 15.53 14.77 3.83
CA ASN A 343 15.83 15.46 2.58
C ASN A 343 17.34 15.31 2.28
N PRO A 344 17.73 14.54 1.25
CA PRO A 344 19.13 14.44 0.84
C PRO A 344 19.72 15.80 0.44
N ASN A 345 18.88 16.72 -0.06
CA ASN A 345 19.26 18.01 -0.63
C ASN A 345 20.30 17.87 -1.76
N LEU A 346 20.21 16.77 -2.52
CA LEU A 346 21.03 16.48 -3.68
C LEU A 346 20.18 15.73 -4.69
N ALA A 347 19.98 16.31 -5.87
CA ALA A 347 19.22 15.66 -6.93
C ALA A 347 19.88 14.33 -7.33
N GLY A 348 19.06 13.28 -7.45
CA GLY A 348 19.55 11.95 -7.78
C GLY A 348 19.99 11.13 -6.56
N SER A 349 19.95 11.70 -5.35
CA SER A 349 20.19 10.96 -4.11
C SER A 349 18.85 10.49 -3.51
N PRO A 350 18.70 9.20 -3.15
CA PRO A 350 17.46 8.68 -2.59
C PRO A 350 17.18 9.22 -1.19
N PRO A 351 15.96 9.75 -0.93
CA PRO A 351 15.52 9.98 0.44
C PRO A 351 15.52 8.68 1.24
N VAL A 352 16.31 8.66 2.30
CA VAL A 352 16.50 7.53 3.21
C VAL A 352 15.34 7.52 4.19
N CYS A 353 14.71 6.34 4.38
CA CYS A 353 13.76 6.17 5.46
C CYS A 353 14.50 6.07 6.79
N LEU A 354 14.22 7.03 7.68
CA LEU A 354 14.87 7.18 8.98
C LEU A 354 14.19 6.38 10.08
N GLY A 355 13.04 5.76 9.80
CA GLY A 355 12.31 4.92 10.73
C GLY A 355 10.85 4.77 10.34
N THR A 356 10.28 3.62 10.66
CA THR A 356 8.86 3.32 10.45
C THR A 356 8.27 2.58 11.63
N PHE A 357 7.14 3.09 12.14
CA PHE A 357 6.36 2.47 13.18
C PHE A 357 4.99 2.03 12.65
N CYS A 358 4.67 0.75 12.83
CA CYS A 358 3.36 0.17 12.56
C CYS A 358 2.56 0.13 13.86
N THR A 359 1.40 0.77 13.90
CA THR A 359 0.62 0.94 15.13
C THR A 359 -0.17 -0.30 15.52
N SER A 360 -0.20 -1.33 14.67
CA SER A 360 -0.90 -2.60 14.91
C SER A 360 -0.41 -3.69 13.96
N PRO A 361 -0.21 -4.94 14.43
CA PRO A 361 0.02 -6.07 13.53
C PRO A 361 -1.19 -6.34 12.61
N ASP A 362 -2.36 -5.77 12.90
CA ASP A 362 -3.57 -5.85 12.07
C ASP A 362 -3.72 -4.68 11.06
N ALA A 363 -2.77 -3.74 11.01
CA ALA A 363 -2.77 -2.68 9.99
C ALA A 363 -2.63 -3.27 8.59
N THR A 364 -3.28 -2.64 7.61
CA THR A 364 -3.22 -3.02 6.19
C THR A 364 -1.77 -3.00 5.69
N ARG A 365 -1.32 -4.09 5.06
CA ARG A 365 0.12 -4.33 4.82
C ARG A 365 0.69 -3.57 3.63
N PHE A 366 -0.16 -3.22 2.66
CA PHE A 366 0.26 -2.32 1.57
C PHE A 366 0.71 -0.94 2.11
N SER A 367 0.16 -0.54 3.26
CA SER A 367 0.41 0.76 3.87
C SER A 367 1.87 0.97 4.26
N TRP A 368 2.65 -0.10 4.45
CA TRP A 368 4.07 0.04 4.76
C TRP A 368 4.86 0.70 3.63
N ASP A 369 4.73 0.21 2.40
CA ASP A 369 5.41 0.85 1.26
C ASP A 369 4.83 2.24 1.00
N VAL A 370 3.50 2.35 1.02
CA VAL A 370 2.76 3.57 0.68
C VAL A 370 3.06 4.71 1.64
N CYS A 371 3.21 4.47 2.95
CA CYS A 371 3.54 5.56 3.88
C CYS A 371 4.92 6.17 3.56
N VAL A 372 5.91 5.37 3.16
CA VAL A 372 7.21 5.88 2.70
C VAL A 372 7.08 6.57 1.34
N GLN A 373 6.30 6.03 0.39
CA GLN A 373 6.02 6.71 -0.89
C GLN A 373 5.40 8.09 -0.70
N LYS A 374 4.43 8.22 0.22
CA LYS A 374 3.79 9.51 0.55
C LYS A 374 4.80 10.51 1.09
N ALA A 375 5.72 10.07 1.96
CA ALA A 375 6.78 10.91 2.51
C ALA A 375 7.76 11.35 1.41
N ARG A 376 8.23 10.42 0.57
CA ARG A 376 9.12 10.71 -0.57
C ARG A 376 8.46 11.63 -1.59
N THR A 377 7.17 11.47 -1.85
CA THR A 377 6.39 12.38 -2.69
C THR A 377 6.40 13.80 -2.10
N ALA A 378 6.18 13.95 -0.79
CA ALA A 378 6.23 15.27 -0.16
C ALA A 378 7.61 15.93 -0.26
N VAL A 379 8.71 15.19 -0.06
CA VAL A 379 10.07 15.71 -0.26
C VAL A 379 10.30 16.11 -1.73
N PHE A 380 9.98 15.23 -2.67
CA PHE A 380 10.27 15.43 -4.10
C PHE A 380 9.58 16.66 -4.69
N PHE A 381 8.37 16.98 -4.23
CA PHE A 381 7.60 18.12 -4.75
C PHE A 381 7.76 19.40 -3.92
N SER A 382 8.41 19.34 -2.76
CA SER A 382 8.65 20.49 -1.89
C SER A 382 10.02 21.13 -2.11
N SER A 383 10.16 22.37 -1.66
CA SER A 383 11.38 23.18 -1.61
C SER A 383 11.27 24.19 -0.46
N ASP A 384 12.31 25.00 -0.24
CA ASP A 384 12.29 26.09 0.76
C ASP A 384 11.28 27.20 0.43
N THR A 385 10.72 27.20 -0.78
CA THR A 385 9.72 28.17 -1.25
C THR A 385 8.34 27.54 -1.53
N ARG A 386 8.20 26.23 -1.36
CA ARG A 386 6.97 25.49 -1.68
C ARG A 386 6.84 24.22 -0.84
N ALA A 387 5.76 24.08 -0.08
CA ALA A 387 5.47 22.90 0.73
C ALA A 387 4.24 22.16 0.19
N PHE A 388 4.48 21.06 -0.52
CA PHE A 388 3.44 20.18 -1.09
C PHE A 388 3.35 18.88 -0.31
N THR A 389 2.12 18.42 -0.08
CA THR A 389 1.84 17.08 0.44
C THR A 389 1.47 16.14 -0.70
N ALA A 390 1.41 14.84 -0.44
CA ALA A 390 0.87 13.88 -1.42
C ALA A 390 -0.59 14.21 -1.80
N ARG A 391 -1.37 14.83 -0.89
CA ARG A 391 -2.70 15.37 -1.23
C ARG A 391 -2.61 16.50 -2.25
N THR A 392 -1.69 17.45 -2.05
CA THR A 392 -1.50 18.56 -2.99
C THR A 392 -1.13 18.04 -4.37
N VAL A 393 -0.16 17.12 -4.43
CA VAL A 393 0.28 16.49 -5.68
C VAL A 393 -0.88 15.74 -6.32
N GLY A 394 -1.64 14.99 -5.53
CA GLY A 394 -2.86 14.30 -5.94
C GLY A 394 -3.90 15.20 -6.56
N PHE A 395 -4.21 16.32 -5.93
CA PHE A 395 -5.16 17.30 -6.44
C PHE A 395 -4.77 17.82 -7.83
N MET A 396 -3.46 17.97 -8.09
CA MET A 396 -2.92 18.39 -9.38
C MET A 396 -2.65 17.24 -10.35
N ALA A 397 -2.86 15.98 -9.96
CA ALA A 397 -2.64 14.80 -10.80
C ALA A 397 -3.93 14.17 -11.35
N GLN A 398 -5.08 14.83 -11.16
CA GLN A 398 -6.37 14.29 -11.58
C GLN A 398 -6.68 14.56 -13.06
N GLY A 399 -7.50 13.69 -13.66
CA GLY A 399 -7.97 13.81 -15.05
C GLY A 399 -8.84 15.04 -15.31
N THR A 400 -9.41 15.65 -14.26
CA THR A 400 -10.10 16.94 -14.30
C THR A 400 -9.48 17.88 -13.26
N TYR A 401 -9.42 19.18 -13.58
CA TYR A 401 -8.88 20.17 -12.66
C TYR A 401 -9.73 21.47 -12.64
N PRO A 402 -10.35 21.82 -11.50
CA PRO A 402 -10.37 21.09 -10.24
C PRO A 402 -11.03 19.70 -10.34
N PRO A 403 -10.64 18.74 -9.47
CA PRO A 403 -11.22 17.40 -9.47
C PRO A 403 -12.75 17.42 -9.29
N GLY A 404 -13.45 16.65 -10.11
CA GLY A 404 -14.92 16.51 -10.06
C GLY A 404 -15.69 17.53 -10.90
N ILE A 405 -14.99 18.44 -11.60
CA ILE A 405 -15.61 19.40 -12.52
C ILE A 405 -15.33 18.97 -13.96
N GLY A 406 -16.35 18.45 -14.64
CA GLY A 406 -16.26 18.00 -16.03
C GLY A 406 -15.92 19.11 -17.02
N GLY A 407 -15.36 18.73 -18.18
CA GLY A 407 -14.99 19.66 -19.26
C GLY A 407 -13.78 20.55 -18.96
N THR A 408 -13.08 20.31 -17.85
CA THR A 408 -11.87 21.06 -17.48
C THR A 408 -10.60 20.38 -17.99
N THR A 409 -9.55 21.16 -18.24
CA THR A 409 -8.23 20.64 -18.59
C THR A 409 -7.67 19.83 -17.41
N PRO A 410 -7.00 18.68 -17.66
CA PRO A 410 -6.36 17.92 -16.59
C PRO A 410 -5.37 18.70 -15.75
N GLY A 411 -5.10 18.18 -14.56
CA GLY A 411 -4.08 18.71 -13.67
C GLY A 411 -2.68 18.57 -14.24
N ILE A 412 -1.78 19.50 -13.89
CA ILE A 412 -0.43 19.58 -14.45
C ILE A 412 0.49 18.40 -14.09
N PHE A 413 0.11 17.55 -13.13
CA PHE A 413 0.87 16.38 -12.70
C PHE A 413 0.24 15.06 -13.15
N LEU A 414 -0.84 15.10 -13.96
CA LEU A 414 -1.42 13.89 -14.54
C LEU A 414 -0.34 13.11 -15.33
N GLY A 415 -0.23 11.81 -15.11
CA GLY A 415 0.76 10.95 -15.78
C GLY A 415 2.11 10.83 -15.08
N LEU A 416 2.41 11.66 -14.07
CA LEU A 416 3.68 11.57 -13.36
C LEU A 416 3.80 10.29 -12.53
N GLN A 417 2.71 9.82 -11.92
CA GLN A 417 2.74 8.59 -11.14
C GLN A 417 3.08 7.39 -12.03
N GLU A 418 2.42 7.28 -13.18
CA GLU A 418 2.67 6.26 -14.18
C GLU A 418 4.12 6.30 -14.65
N ARG A 419 4.63 7.49 -15.00
CA ARG A 419 6.01 7.68 -15.45
C ARG A 419 7.04 7.22 -14.43
N PHE A 420 6.81 7.46 -13.14
CA PHE A 420 7.76 7.10 -12.07
C PHE A 420 7.57 5.68 -11.52
N SER A 421 6.48 5.00 -11.85
CA SER A 421 6.19 3.64 -11.38
C SER A 421 6.33 2.57 -12.46
N ILE A 422 6.17 2.93 -13.74
CA ILE A 422 6.26 2.00 -14.86
C ILE A 422 7.65 2.08 -15.50
N ILE A 423 8.41 0.99 -15.38
CA ILE A 423 9.76 0.86 -15.93
C ILE A 423 9.76 -0.12 -17.11
N THR A 424 10.16 0.33 -18.30
CA THR A 424 10.30 -0.51 -19.50
C THR A 424 11.58 -0.19 -20.25
N VAL A 425 12.18 -1.18 -20.90
CA VAL A 425 13.36 -0.99 -21.78
C VAL A 425 13.05 -1.62 -23.14
N PRO A 426 12.89 -0.84 -24.22
CA PRO A 426 13.03 0.63 -24.31
C PRO A 426 11.87 1.38 -23.62
N ALA A 427 11.99 2.72 -23.54
CA ALA A 427 10.88 3.59 -23.16
C ALA A 427 9.74 3.48 -24.19
N ILE A 428 8.51 3.50 -23.71
CA ILE A 428 7.29 3.32 -24.50
C ILE A 428 6.34 4.49 -24.21
N ALA A 429 5.74 5.05 -25.25
CA ALA A 429 4.62 5.98 -25.09
C ALA A 429 3.34 5.18 -24.82
N ALA A 430 2.64 5.52 -23.75
CA ALA A 430 1.45 4.81 -23.31
C ALA A 430 0.37 5.80 -22.85
N VAL A 431 -0.87 5.31 -22.85
CA VAL A 431 -2.02 6.03 -22.29
C VAL A 431 -2.62 5.16 -21.19
N ASN A 432 -2.76 5.72 -19.99
CA ASN A 432 -3.49 5.05 -18.93
C ASN A 432 -4.98 5.20 -19.22
N THR A 433 -5.63 4.08 -19.50
CA THR A 433 -7.06 4.01 -19.86
C THR A 433 -7.99 4.43 -18.73
N LEU A 434 -7.52 4.39 -17.46
CA LEU A 434 -8.32 4.77 -16.31
C LEU A 434 -8.50 6.28 -16.18
N ASN A 435 -7.48 7.07 -16.56
CA ASN A 435 -7.44 8.52 -16.32
C ASN A 435 -7.09 9.36 -17.56
N GLY A 436 -6.83 8.72 -18.70
CA GLY A 436 -6.45 9.38 -19.94
C GLY A 436 -5.04 9.98 -19.93
N ALA A 437 -4.22 9.69 -18.92
CA ALA A 437 -2.86 10.21 -18.85
C ALA A 437 -2.01 9.64 -20.00
N ALA A 438 -1.52 10.51 -20.87
CA ALA A 438 -0.49 10.16 -21.85
C ALA A 438 0.89 10.39 -21.21
N PHE A 439 1.74 9.37 -21.24
CA PHE A 439 3.07 9.42 -20.63
C PHE A 439 4.07 8.58 -21.42
N THR A 440 5.35 8.81 -21.17
CA THR A 440 6.44 7.94 -21.61
C THR A 440 6.99 7.21 -20.39
N THR A 441 7.08 5.89 -20.45
CA THR A 441 7.64 5.07 -19.38
C THR A 441 9.10 5.44 -19.12
N SER A 442 9.58 5.18 -17.90
CA SER A 442 10.99 5.37 -17.58
C SER A 442 11.78 4.10 -17.91
N ILE A 443 13.06 4.24 -18.26
CA ILE A 443 13.95 3.07 -18.50
C ILE A 443 14.69 2.60 -17.25
N ALA A 444 14.61 3.38 -16.18
CA ALA A 444 15.24 3.10 -14.91
C ALA A 444 14.43 3.73 -13.78
N VAL A 445 14.59 3.18 -12.57
CA VAL A 445 14.01 3.73 -11.35
C VAL A 445 14.55 5.14 -11.12
N ASN A 446 13.67 6.09 -10.85
CA ASN A 446 14.09 7.43 -10.44
C ASN A 446 14.70 7.32 -9.03
N PRO A 447 16.00 7.62 -8.84
CA PRO A 447 16.64 7.46 -7.54
C PRO A 447 16.04 8.37 -6.46
N ASN A 448 15.36 9.47 -6.81
CA ASN A 448 14.67 10.31 -5.83
C ASN A 448 13.35 9.68 -5.33
N LEU A 449 12.86 8.64 -6.02
CA LEU A 449 11.60 7.93 -5.76
C LEU A 449 11.85 6.40 -5.85
N PRO A 450 12.71 5.82 -5.00
CA PRO A 450 13.16 4.43 -5.15
C PRO A 450 12.08 3.38 -4.86
N ASN A 451 10.89 3.79 -4.43
CA ASN A 451 9.69 2.96 -4.38
C ASN A 451 8.48 3.61 -5.09
N GLY A 452 8.74 4.49 -6.07
CA GLY A 452 7.71 5.22 -6.80
C GLY A 452 7.13 6.41 -6.04
N MET A 453 5.99 6.92 -6.52
CA MET A 453 5.24 8.00 -5.87
C MET A 453 3.77 7.63 -5.68
N THR A 454 3.13 8.32 -4.73
CA THR A 454 1.70 8.19 -4.44
C THR A 454 1.03 9.55 -4.52
N ILE A 455 -0.21 9.57 -5.01
CA ILE A 455 -0.98 10.79 -5.28
C ILE A 455 -2.23 10.94 -4.40
N PHE A 456 -2.23 10.34 -3.22
CA PHE A 456 -3.32 10.47 -2.24
C PHE A 456 -2.78 10.80 -0.85
N ALA A 457 -3.66 11.34 -0.02
CA ALA A 457 -3.32 12.07 1.20
C ALA A 457 -2.62 11.23 2.28
N GLY A 458 -1.96 11.89 3.23
CA GLY A 458 -1.22 11.24 4.32
C GLY A 458 0.27 11.58 4.34
N SER A 459 0.67 12.80 4.00
CA SER A 459 2.06 13.24 4.24
C SER A 459 2.18 14.70 4.60
N MET A 460 3.29 15.05 5.24
CA MET A 460 3.67 16.41 5.55
C MET A 460 5.17 16.59 5.34
N PRO A 461 5.61 17.60 4.56
CA PRO A 461 7.01 17.98 4.52
C PRO A 461 7.42 18.61 5.87
N LEU A 462 8.65 18.36 6.28
CA LEU A 462 9.24 18.81 7.55
C LEU A 462 10.25 19.93 7.27
N TYR A 463 10.13 21.05 7.97
CA TYR A 463 10.99 22.23 7.80
C TYR A 463 11.72 22.60 9.09
N ARG A 464 12.88 23.24 9.00
CA ARG A 464 13.55 23.86 10.16
C ARG A 464 14.12 25.19 9.73
N GLY A 465 13.70 26.27 10.39
CA GLY A 465 14.14 27.62 10.01
C GLY A 465 13.83 27.98 8.55
N GLY A 466 12.76 27.42 7.98
CA GLY A 466 12.38 27.63 6.57
C GLY A 466 13.06 26.68 5.57
N VAL A 467 13.99 25.83 6.01
CA VAL A 467 14.68 24.86 5.14
C VAL A 467 14.01 23.50 5.21
N LEU A 468 13.75 22.86 4.06
CA LEU A 468 13.19 21.51 3.98
C LEU A 468 14.19 20.48 4.50
N ILE A 469 13.85 19.74 5.56
CA ILE A 469 14.73 18.76 6.21
C ILE A 469 14.30 17.30 6.00
N GLY A 470 13.09 17.07 5.49
CA GLY A 470 12.55 15.73 5.25
C GLY A 470 11.04 15.74 5.11
N ALA A 471 10.41 14.59 5.34
CA ALA A 471 8.96 14.47 5.39
C ALA A 471 8.52 13.33 6.31
N VAL A 472 7.28 13.40 6.77
CA VAL A 472 6.55 12.29 7.38
C VAL A 472 5.45 11.82 6.43
N GLY A 473 5.24 10.50 6.39
CA GLY A 473 4.14 9.87 5.65
C GLY A 473 3.41 8.86 6.51
N VAL A 474 2.10 8.74 6.27
CA VAL A 474 1.17 7.90 7.02
C VAL A 474 0.26 7.18 6.04
N SER A 475 0.03 5.89 6.27
CA SER A 475 -0.92 5.11 5.48
C SER A 475 -1.63 4.08 6.36
N GLY A 476 -2.94 3.94 6.20
CA GLY A 476 -3.75 2.98 6.95
C GLY A 476 -5.24 3.11 6.66
N ASP A 477 -6.04 3.20 7.72
CA ASP A 477 -7.51 3.06 7.68
C ASP A 477 -8.31 4.23 7.07
N GLY A 478 -7.67 5.28 6.53
CA GLY A 478 -8.37 6.36 5.83
C GLY A 478 -7.51 7.57 5.50
N ILE A 479 -7.70 8.18 4.33
CA ILE A 479 -6.82 9.25 3.83
C ILE A 479 -6.90 10.56 4.63
N ASP A 480 -8.07 10.91 5.18
CA ASP A 480 -8.22 12.10 6.01
C ASP A 480 -7.64 11.85 7.41
N GLN A 481 -7.75 10.61 7.93
CA GLN A 481 -7.09 10.17 9.15
C GLN A 481 -5.57 10.19 9.00
N ASP A 482 -5.05 9.71 7.86
CA ASP A 482 -3.63 9.71 7.55
C ASP A 482 -3.08 11.14 7.57
N ASP A 483 -3.78 12.10 6.96
CA ASP A 483 -3.42 13.53 7.02
C ASP A 483 -3.38 14.07 8.44
N LEU A 484 -4.38 13.74 9.27
CA LEU A 484 -4.44 14.19 10.66
C LEU A 484 -3.25 13.66 11.47
N VAL A 485 -2.87 12.40 11.27
CA VAL A 485 -1.69 11.80 11.90
C VAL A 485 -0.40 12.42 11.35
N ALA A 486 -0.28 12.62 10.03
CA ALA A 486 0.90 13.22 9.42
C ALA A 486 1.11 14.67 9.91
N ALA A 487 0.04 15.47 9.98
CA ALA A 487 0.06 16.82 10.54
C ALA A 487 0.45 16.83 12.02
N SER A 488 -0.03 15.87 12.80
CA SER A 488 0.33 15.77 14.22
C SER A 488 1.77 15.32 14.43
N ALA A 489 2.27 14.43 13.58
CA ALA A 489 3.66 14.01 13.57
C ALA A 489 4.60 15.16 13.19
N ALA A 490 4.25 15.94 12.16
CA ALA A 490 4.98 17.16 11.79
C ALA A 490 4.89 18.26 12.87
N ALA A 491 3.84 18.24 13.69
CA ALA A 491 3.70 19.15 14.83
C ALA A 491 4.47 18.70 16.09
N ALA A 492 5.28 17.64 16.02
CA ALA A 492 6.11 17.18 17.13
C ALA A 492 7.02 18.30 17.66
N LEU A 493 7.43 18.18 18.92
CA LEU A 493 8.33 19.12 19.60
C LEU A 493 7.84 20.58 19.55
N GLY A 494 6.53 20.80 19.69
CA GLY A 494 5.94 22.14 19.70
C GLY A 494 5.77 22.76 18.32
N GLY A 495 5.75 21.97 17.25
CA GLY A 495 5.49 22.46 15.89
C GLY A 495 6.69 23.00 15.15
N ILE A 496 7.91 22.76 15.65
CA ILE A 496 9.16 23.27 15.05
C ILE A 496 9.42 22.71 13.65
N PHE A 497 8.73 21.64 13.24
CA PHE A 497 8.88 21.02 11.92
C PHE A 497 7.82 21.42 10.89
N LEU A 498 6.86 22.25 11.26
CA LEU A 498 5.77 22.61 10.35
C LEU A 498 6.30 23.50 9.20
N PRO A 499 5.77 23.34 7.97
CA PRO A 499 6.10 24.24 6.88
C PRO A 499 5.73 25.69 7.24
N PRO A 500 6.59 26.68 6.95
CA PRO A 500 6.26 28.09 7.13
C PRO A 500 4.98 28.43 6.37
N GLU A 501 4.09 29.22 6.98
CA GLU A 501 2.79 29.56 6.37
C GLU A 501 2.90 30.08 4.93
N PRO A 502 3.82 31.01 4.58
CA PRO A 502 3.88 31.57 3.23
C PRO A 502 4.16 30.55 2.11
N VAL A 503 4.80 29.42 2.43
CA VAL A 503 5.19 28.42 1.43
C VAL A 503 4.19 27.26 1.34
N ARG A 504 3.19 27.20 2.22
CA ARG A 504 2.20 26.11 2.23
C ARG A 504 1.36 26.12 0.95
N ALA A 505 1.05 24.93 0.45
CA ALA A 505 0.18 24.75 -0.71
C ALA A 505 -1.15 25.52 -0.58
N ASP A 506 -1.77 25.52 0.61
CA ASP A 506 -3.02 26.21 0.90
C ASP A 506 -2.92 27.75 0.90
N ARG A 507 -1.75 28.32 0.62
CA ARG A 507 -1.56 29.75 0.33
C ARG A 507 -1.41 30.06 -1.15
N SER A 508 -1.36 29.02 -1.98
CA SER A 508 -1.24 29.14 -3.42
C SER A 508 -2.57 28.87 -4.14
N LEU A 509 -2.69 29.39 -5.36
CA LEU A 509 -3.74 29.07 -6.32
C LEU A 509 -3.08 28.47 -7.56
N HIS A 510 -3.73 27.50 -8.18
CA HIS A 510 -3.43 27.09 -9.56
C HIS A 510 -4.73 27.07 -10.35
N ARG A 511 -4.76 27.77 -11.49
CA ARG A 511 -5.98 28.01 -12.31
C ARG A 511 -7.19 28.41 -11.44
N SER A 512 -6.99 29.41 -10.57
CA SER A 512 -8.00 29.94 -9.64
C SER A 512 -8.52 28.97 -8.57
N ALA A 513 -7.99 27.75 -8.49
CA ALA A 513 -8.34 26.80 -7.44
C ALA A 513 -7.29 26.78 -6.33
N ARG A 514 -7.78 26.81 -5.09
CA ARG A 514 -6.98 26.69 -3.87
C ARG A 514 -6.40 25.28 -3.77
N LEU A 515 -5.07 25.19 -3.70
CA LEU A 515 -4.42 23.90 -3.53
C LEU A 515 -4.64 23.41 -2.08
N PRO A 516 -4.97 22.12 -1.88
CA PRO A 516 -5.10 21.57 -0.53
C PRO A 516 -3.73 21.27 0.06
N LEU A 517 -3.54 21.53 1.36
CA LEU A 517 -2.39 21.03 2.12
C LEU A 517 -2.74 19.71 2.82
N VAL A 518 -3.70 19.76 3.74
CA VAL A 518 -4.23 18.61 4.47
C VAL A 518 -5.75 18.75 4.63
N LYS A 519 -6.45 17.64 4.85
CA LYS A 519 -7.88 17.62 5.20
C LYS A 519 -8.08 16.65 6.36
N PHE A 520 -8.78 17.12 7.39
CA PHE A 520 -9.04 16.31 8.59
C PHE A 520 -10.48 15.79 8.61
N PRO A 521 -10.73 14.63 9.26
CA PRO A 521 -12.08 14.15 9.49
C PRO A 521 -12.85 15.18 10.34
N ARG A 522 -14.13 15.41 10.05
CA ARG A 522 -14.98 16.35 10.81
C ARG A 522 -15.07 15.96 12.29
N ASN A 523 -15.15 14.65 12.57
CA ASN A 523 -15.25 14.11 13.93
C ASN A 523 -14.17 13.04 14.16
N PRO A 524 -12.92 13.44 14.45
CA PRO A 524 -11.79 12.52 14.44
C PRO A 524 -11.75 11.58 15.65
N ALA A 525 -12.41 11.92 16.77
CA ALA A 525 -12.38 11.17 18.03
C ALA A 525 -13.61 10.27 18.27
N LEU A 526 -14.60 10.27 17.35
CA LEU A 526 -15.88 9.54 17.51
C LEU A 526 -15.79 8.03 17.32
#